data_AF-A0A968GLE2-F1
#
_entry.id   AF-A0A968GLE2-F1
#
_cell.length_a   1.000
_cell.length_b   1.000
_cell.length_c   1.000
_cell.angle_alpha   90.00
_cell.angle_beta   90.00
_cell.angle_gamma   90.00
#
_symmetry.space_group_name_H-M   'P 1'
#
loop_
_entity.id
_entity.type
_entity.pdbx_description
1 polymer ?
#
loop_
_entity_poly.entity_id
_entity_poly.type
_entity_poly.pdbx_seq_one_letter_code
_entity_poly.pdbx_strand_id
1 'polypeptide(L)'
;MSKTKDFDTLKRKVYLAYHQDGILDLTAAVVLLGFGIFMLTGSVVFLSMGAIFAALYTLMKQRITIPRFGYVRFEPQEKTVTQYWLLLGLGVIVLLAFLGGSLFQGNISPEMQALRQQYHMVSLSAMLFGLPALAAAVFLGLKRFYLYAFLAVGLPALGGWLNIETYVPILAIGFVMLVVGIGLLSSFLKKYPGGGNDNG
;
A
#
# COMPACT_ATOMS: atom_id res chain seq x y z
N MET A 1 28.29 -23.81 12.24
CA MET A 1 27.21 -22.97 12.81
C MET A 1 27.29 -21.49 12.40
N SER A 2 28.40 -20.98 11.82
CA SER A 2 28.49 -19.58 11.32
C SER A 2 27.93 -19.38 9.91
N LYS A 3 28.22 -20.29 8.96
CA LYS A 3 27.77 -20.18 7.55
C LYS A 3 26.25 -20.05 7.37
N THR A 4 25.45 -20.70 8.22
CA THR A 4 23.97 -20.63 8.18
C THR A 4 23.45 -19.25 8.60
N LYS A 5 24.02 -18.66 9.67
CA LYS A 5 23.66 -17.30 10.12
C LYS A 5 24.03 -16.23 9.07
N ASP A 6 25.17 -16.39 8.40
CA ASP A 6 25.60 -15.47 7.35
C ASP A 6 24.70 -15.55 6.10
N PHE A 7 24.24 -16.75 5.74
CA PHE A 7 23.32 -16.94 4.64
C PHE A 7 21.92 -16.38 4.93
N ASP A 8 21.39 -16.61 6.13
CA ASP A 8 20.08 -16.09 6.54
C ASP A 8 20.08 -14.55 6.62
N THR A 9 21.16 -13.94 7.10
CA THR A 9 21.30 -12.48 7.10
C THR A 9 21.43 -11.90 5.70
N LEU A 10 22.12 -12.58 4.78
CA LEU A 10 22.19 -12.18 3.38
C LEU A 10 20.82 -12.27 2.69
N LYS A 11 20.08 -13.38 2.87
CA LYS A 11 18.70 -13.54 2.38
C LYS A 11 17.80 -12.40 2.85
N ARG A 12 17.84 -12.08 4.14
CA ARG A 12 17.05 -10.98 4.70
C ARG A 12 17.42 -9.63 4.08
N LYS A 13 18.70 -9.36 3.87
CA LYS A 13 19.16 -8.11 3.22
C LYS A 13 18.65 -8.01 1.78
N VAL A 14 18.72 -9.09 1.01
CA VAL A 14 18.23 -9.08 -0.39
C VAL A 14 16.71 -8.97 -0.44
N TYR A 15 15.99 -9.65 0.47
CA TYR A 15 14.53 -9.51 0.58
C TYR A 15 14.10 -8.06 0.90
N LEU A 16 14.78 -7.41 1.86
CA LEU A 16 14.49 -6.01 2.16
C LEU A 16 14.87 -5.08 1.01
N ALA A 17 16.00 -5.33 0.35
CA ALA A 17 16.41 -4.56 -0.83
C ALA A 17 15.42 -4.72 -1.99
N TYR A 18 14.85 -5.91 -2.17
CA TYR A 18 13.79 -6.16 -3.15
C TYR A 18 12.60 -5.23 -2.91
N HIS A 19 12.15 -5.04 -1.67
CA HIS A 19 11.03 -4.14 -1.37
C HIS A 19 11.44 -2.67 -1.15
N GLN A 20 12.68 -2.27 -1.40
CA GLN A 20 13.15 -0.88 -1.31
C GLN A 20 13.31 -0.18 -2.66
N ASP A 21 12.79 -0.79 -3.73
CA ASP A 21 12.85 -0.27 -5.10
C ASP A 21 11.80 0.81 -5.42
N GLY A 22 10.89 1.12 -4.49
CA GLY A 22 9.84 2.13 -4.68
C GLY A 22 8.68 1.70 -5.58
N ILE A 23 8.73 0.53 -6.22
CA ILE A 23 7.67 0.07 -7.13
C ILE A 23 6.37 -0.19 -6.36
N LEU A 24 6.47 -0.78 -5.16
CA LEU A 24 5.30 -1.01 -4.31
C LEU A 24 4.62 0.31 -3.91
N ASP A 25 5.40 1.32 -3.56
CA ASP A 25 4.93 2.66 -3.19
C ASP A 25 4.25 3.35 -4.38
N LEU A 26 4.85 3.27 -5.59
CA LEU A 26 4.28 3.78 -6.82
C LEU A 26 2.95 3.10 -7.18
N THR A 27 2.90 1.77 -7.09
CA THR A 27 1.66 1.02 -7.37
C THR A 27 0.56 1.45 -6.40
N ALA A 28 0.84 1.50 -5.10
CA ALA A 28 -0.14 1.92 -4.11
C ALA A 28 -0.55 3.38 -4.28
N ALA A 29 0.37 4.27 -4.67
CA ALA A 29 0.08 5.65 -5.00
C ALA A 29 -0.90 5.78 -6.17
N VAL A 30 -0.69 5.05 -7.27
CA VAL A 30 -1.60 5.07 -8.44
C VAL A 30 -2.98 4.53 -8.08
N VAL A 31 -3.07 3.51 -7.23
CA VAL A 31 -4.36 3.02 -6.70
C VAL A 31 -5.09 4.09 -5.89
N LEU A 32 -4.39 4.73 -4.94
CA LEU A 32 -4.95 5.79 -4.10
C LEU A 32 -5.35 7.03 -4.90
N LEU A 33 -4.51 7.47 -5.83
CA LEU A 33 -4.81 8.59 -6.71
C LEU A 33 -5.98 8.26 -7.64
N GLY A 34 -6.01 7.06 -8.22
CA GLY A 34 -7.14 6.59 -9.02
C GLY A 34 -8.45 6.59 -8.24
N PHE A 35 -8.42 6.10 -7.00
CA PHE A 35 -9.57 6.13 -6.10
C PHE A 35 -9.99 7.57 -5.72
N GLY A 36 -9.04 8.44 -5.40
CA GLY A 36 -9.29 9.85 -5.10
C GLY A 36 -9.91 10.61 -6.28
N ILE A 37 -9.37 10.42 -7.50
CA ILE A 37 -9.90 11.05 -8.71
C ILE A 37 -11.27 10.46 -9.08
N PHE A 38 -11.49 9.15 -8.85
CA PHE A 38 -12.82 8.56 -8.99
C PHE A 38 -13.85 9.25 -8.08
N MET A 39 -13.52 9.50 -6.80
CA MET A 39 -14.42 10.21 -5.91
C MET A 39 -14.68 11.65 -6.37
N LEU A 40 -13.67 12.32 -6.95
CA LEU A 40 -13.81 13.68 -7.49
C LEU A 40 -14.68 13.72 -8.76
N THR A 41 -14.54 12.74 -9.65
CA THR A 41 -15.11 12.80 -11.01
C THR A 41 -16.29 11.86 -11.26
N GLY A 42 -16.50 10.88 -10.39
CA GLY A 42 -17.41 9.75 -10.58
C GLY A 42 -16.98 8.76 -11.66
N SER A 43 -15.84 8.96 -12.34
CA SER A 43 -15.44 8.15 -13.50
C SER A 43 -14.71 6.87 -13.09
N VAL A 44 -15.34 5.73 -13.37
CA VAL A 44 -14.81 4.38 -13.06
C VAL A 44 -13.45 4.11 -13.73
N VAL A 45 -13.12 4.83 -14.81
CA VAL A 45 -11.85 4.71 -15.53
C VAL A 45 -10.65 4.89 -14.58
N PHE A 46 -10.75 5.78 -13.59
CA PHE A 46 -9.66 6.01 -12.65
C PHE A 46 -9.45 4.86 -11.66
N LEU A 47 -10.52 4.14 -11.30
CA LEU A 47 -10.41 2.88 -10.53
C LEU A 47 -9.73 1.80 -11.36
N SER A 48 -10.13 1.67 -12.64
CA SER A 48 -9.53 0.70 -13.56
C SER A 48 -8.04 0.96 -13.76
N MET A 49 -7.61 2.22 -13.85
CA MET A 49 -6.19 2.58 -13.93
C MET A 49 -5.39 2.07 -12.71
N GLY A 50 -5.92 2.27 -11.50
CA GLY A 50 -5.34 1.75 -10.27
C GLY A 50 -5.23 0.21 -10.29
N ALA A 51 -6.32 -0.46 -10.66
CA ALA A 51 -6.37 -1.92 -10.74
C ALA A 51 -5.37 -2.49 -11.76
N ILE A 52 -5.26 -1.86 -12.94
CA ILE A 52 -4.28 -2.24 -13.97
C ILE A 52 -2.86 -2.10 -13.43
N PHE A 53 -2.52 -0.98 -12.80
CA PHE A 53 -1.19 -0.81 -12.21
C PHE A 53 -0.89 -1.82 -11.11
N ALA A 54 -1.88 -2.17 -10.29
CA ALA A 54 -1.75 -3.23 -9.29
C ALA A 54 -1.52 -4.61 -9.93
N ALA A 55 -2.23 -4.92 -11.01
CA ALA A 55 -2.04 -6.18 -11.76
C ALA A 55 -0.65 -6.24 -12.42
N LEU A 56 -0.15 -5.11 -12.92
CA LEU A 56 1.16 -5.01 -13.56
C LEU A 56 2.32 -4.97 -12.55
N TYR A 57 2.06 -4.92 -11.24
CA TYR A 57 3.09 -4.87 -10.20
C TYR A 57 4.15 -5.98 -10.38
N THR A 58 3.72 -7.23 -10.56
CA THR A 58 4.64 -8.37 -10.69
C THR A 58 5.52 -8.24 -11.94
N LEU A 59 4.95 -7.79 -13.05
CA LEU A 59 5.68 -7.54 -14.30
C LEU A 59 6.67 -6.39 -14.17
N MET A 60 6.29 -5.29 -13.50
CA MET A 60 7.21 -4.19 -13.21
C MET A 60 8.40 -4.67 -12.38
N LYS A 61 8.17 -5.49 -11.36
CA LYS A 61 9.23 -6.08 -10.54
C LYS A 61 10.14 -7.00 -11.35
N GLN A 62 9.56 -7.85 -12.19
CA GLN A 62 10.31 -8.76 -13.05
C GLN A 62 11.19 -8.04 -14.08
N ARG A 63 10.73 -6.89 -14.59
CA ARG A 63 11.46 -6.14 -15.62
C ARG A 63 12.48 -5.17 -15.04
N ILE A 64 12.19 -4.55 -13.90
CA ILE A 64 13.01 -3.49 -13.32
C ILE A 64 13.90 -4.06 -12.21
N THR A 65 13.31 -4.72 -11.24
CA THR A 65 14.01 -4.99 -9.97
C THR A 65 14.80 -6.28 -10.03
N ILE A 66 14.19 -7.36 -10.50
CA ILE A 66 14.80 -8.70 -10.52
C ILE A 66 16.11 -8.75 -11.34
N PRO A 67 16.20 -8.18 -12.56
CA PRO A 67 17.42 -8.28 -13.38
C PRO A 67 18.62 -7.58 -12.75
N ARG A 68 18.40 -6.58 -11.88
CA ARG A 68 19.44 -5.77 -11.23
C ARG A 68 20.08 -6.42 -10.01
N PHE A 69 19.48 -7.47 -9.46
CA PHE A 69 20.01 -8.19 -8.30
C PHE A 69 20.80 -9.47 -8.67
N GLY A 70 20.86 -9.81 -9.97
CA GLY A 70 21.32 -11.12 -10.43
C GLY A 70 20.29 -12.21 -10.06
N TYR A 71 20.20 -13.25 -10.89
CA TYR A 71 19.27 -14.37 -10.67
C TYR A 71 19.71 -15.24 -9.48
N VAL A 72 19.49 -14.77 -8.25
CA VAL A 72 19.48 -15.64 -7.08
C VAL A 72 18.04 -16.11 -6.91
N ARG A 73 17.76 -17.36 -7.29
CA ARG A 73 16.50 -18.02 -6.94
C ARG A 73 16.48 -18.20 -5.43
N PHE A 74 15.93 -17.23 -4.71
CA PHE A 74 15.54 -17.44 -3.33
C PHE A 74 14.40 -18.46 -3.36
N GLU A 75 14.62 -19.63 -2.77
CA GLU A 75 13.50 -20.50 -2.41
C GLU A 75 12.46 -19.63 -1.70
N PRO A 76 11.17 -19.75 -2.06
CA PRO A 76 10.12 -19.01 -1.38
C PRO A 76 10.28 -19.27 0.11
N GLN A 77 10.62 -18.24 0.88
CA GLN A 77 10.56 -18.34 2.32
C GLN A 77 9.13 -18.76 2.63
N GLU A 78 8.94 -19.96 3.20
CA GLU A 78 7.61 -20.50 3.42
C GLU A 78 6.82 -19.43 4.16
N LYS A 79 5.88 -18.81 3.44
CA LYS A 79 4.93 -17.94 4.09
C LYS A 79 4.15 -18.87 4.98
N THR A 80 4.39 -18.79 6.28
CA THR A 80 3.60 -19.51 7.27
C THR A 80 2.15 -19.31 6.91
N VAL A 81 1.39 -20.39 6.79
CA VAL A 81 -0.05 -20.43 6.48
C VAL A 81 -0.81 -19.34 7.28
N THR A 82 -0.35 -19.05 8.50
CA THR A 82 -0.73 -17.93 9.36
C THR A 82 -0.78 -16.54 8.71
N GLN A 83 0.18 -16.19 7.85
CA GLN A 83 0.22 -14.89 7.16
C GLN A 83 -0.90 -14.76 6.12
N TYR A 84 -1.24 -15.84 5.41
CA TYR A 84 -2.37 -15.86 4.49
C TYR A 84 -3.70 -15.79 5.23
N TRP A 85 -3.84 -16.54 6.34
CA TRP A 85 -5.03 -16.47 7.19
C TRP A 85 -5.21 -15.09 7.85
N LEU A 86 -4.12 -14.41 8.21
CA LEU A 86 -4.18 -13.05 8.73
C LEU A 86 -4.62 -12.04 7.67
N LEU A 87 -4.09 -12.12 6.44
CA LEU A 87 -4.52 -11.26 5.34
C LEU A 87 -5.97 -11.52 4.93
N LEU A 88 -6.37 -12.79 4.89
CA LEU A 88 -7.74 -13.21 4.58
C LEU A 88 -8.69 -12.79 5.71
N GLY A 89 -8.30 -12.99 6.97
CA GLY A 89 -9.04 -12.52 8.14
C GLY A 89 -9.18 -11.00 8.16
N LEU A 90 -8.13 -10.25 7.81
CA LEU A 90 -8.18 -8.79 7.66
C LEU A 90 -9.17 -8.38 6.57
N GLY A 91 -9.14 -9.05 5.42
CA GLY A 91 -10.09 -8.82 4.33
C GLY A 91 -11.54 -9.11 4.74
N VAL A 92 -11.76 -10.20 5.48
CA VAL A 92 -13.08 -10.54 6.04
C VAL A 92 -13.54 -9.54 7.08
N ILE A 93 -12.66 -9.06 7.97
CA ILE A 93 -12.99 -8.01 8.96
C ILE A 93 -13.38 -6.71 8.25
N VAL A 94 -12.64 -6.31 7.22
CA VAL A 94 -12.97 -5.12 6.40
C VAL A 94 -14.32 -5.30 5.72
N LEU A 95 -14.58 -6.46 5.14
CA LEU A 95 -15.86 -6.78 4.50
C LEU A 95 -17.02 -6.78 5.51
N LEU A 96 -16.85 -7.40 6.67
CA LEU A 96 -17.87 -7.47 7.72
C LEU A 96 -18.12 -6.11 8.37
N ALA A 97 -17.10 -5.26 8.52
CA ALA A 97 -17.28 -3.91 9.04
C ALA A 97 -18.02 -3.02 8.03
N PHE A 98 -17.74 -3.17 6.74
CA PHE A 98 -18.48 -2.50 5.67
C PHE A 98 -19.95 -2.96 5.62
N LEU A 99 -20.18 -4.28 5.61
CA LEU A 99 -21.53 -4.86 5.60
C LEU A 99 -22.30 -4.53 6.89
N GLY A 100 -21.68 -4.68 8.06
CA GLY A 100 -22.27 -4.34 9.35
C GLY A 100 -22.66 -2.87 9.43
N GLY A 101 -21.76 -1.94 9.05
CA GLY A 101 -22.08 -0.51 9.00
C GLY A 101 -23.26 -0.19 8.08
N SER A 102 -23.42 -0.94 6.98
CA SER A 102 -24.54 -0.78 6.04
C SER A 102 -25.87 -1.39 6.53
N LEU A 103 -25.82 -2.42 7.39
CA LEU A 103 -26.99 -3.14 7.90
C LEU A 103 -27.54 -2.51 9.20
N PHE A 104 -26.68 -1.89 10.01
CA PHE A 104 -27.08 -1.13 11.20
C PHE A 104 -27.53 0.31 10.84
N GLN A 105 -28.58 0.40 10.01
CA GLN A 105 -29.30 1.64 9.70
C GLN A 105 -30.48 1.92 10.66
N GLY A 106 -30.67 1.11 11.70
CA GLY A 106 -31.77 1.30 12.66
C GLY A 106 -31.54 2.47 13.63
N ASN A 107 -32.62 3.20 13.96
CA ASN A 107 -32.80 4.21 15.03
C ASN A 107 -31.54 4.76 15.73
N ILE A 108 -30.62 5.31 14.96
CA ILE A 108 -29.46 6.03 15.48
C ILE A 108 -29.90 7.46 15.78
N SER A 109 -29.49 8.02 16.92
CA SER A 109 -29.81 9.42 17.23
C SER A 109 -29.31 10.38 16.14
N PRO A 110 -29.99 11.51 15.90
CA PRO A 110 -29.58 12.49 14.89
C PRO A 110 -28.12 12.94 15.04
N GLU A 111 -27.65 13.08 16.29
CA GLU A 111 -26.26 13.46 16.61
C GLU A 111 -25.25 12.39 16.15
N MET A 112 -25.55 11.11 16.37
CA MET A 112 -24.69 10.02 15.91
C MET A 112 -24.72 9.85 14.39
N GLN A 113 -25.83 10.20 13.72
CA GLN A 113 -25.89 10.23 12.26
C GLN A 113 -25.01 11.35 11.70
N ALA A 114 -25.05 12.54 12.28
CA ALA A 114 -24.19 13.65 11.91
C ALA A 114 -22.69 13.31 12.09
N LEU A 115 -22.33 12.72 13.23
CA LEU A 115 -20.96 12.28 13.48
C LEU A 115 -20.50 11.20 12.47
N ARG A 116 -21.37 10.24 12.17
CA ARG A 116 -21.10 9.21 11.15
C ARG A 116 -20.90 9.85 9.78
N GLN A 117 -21.76 10.77 9.37
CA GLN A 117 -21.62 11.49 8.10
C GLN A 117 -20.34 12.32 8.06
N GLN A 118 -19.91 12.89 9.17
CA GLN A 118 -18.67 13.67 9.23
C GLN A 118 -17.42 12.78 9.13
N TYR A 119 -17.42 11.59 9.75
CA TYR A 119 -16.23 10.74 9.89
C TYR A 119 -16.27 9.39 9.15
N HIS A 120 -17.31 9.12 8.34
CA HIS A 120 -17.44 7.86 7.57
C HIS A 120 -16.20 7.54 6.73
N MET A 121 -15.46 8.55 6.31
CA MET A 121 -14.27 8.41 5.48
C MET A 121 -13.02 8.00 6.26
N VAL A 122 -12.97 8.28 7.57
CA VAL A 122 -11.90 7.77 8.43
C VAL A 122 -11.97 6.25 8.47
N SER A 123 -13.17 5.69 8.71
CA SER A 123 -13.34 4.24 8.73
C SER A 123 -13.05 3.61 7.37
N LEU A 124 -13.55 4.22 6.28
CA LEU A 124 -13.34 3.68 4.94
C LEU A 124 -11.87 3.70 4.53
N SER A 125 -11.17 4.83 4.73
CA SER A 125 -9.75 4.96 4.42
C SER A 125 -8.87 4.08 5.30
N ALA A 126 -9.19 3.98 6.60
CA ALA A 126 -8.50 3.07 7.51
C ALA A 126 -8.63 1.61 7.05
N MET A 127 -9.82 1.20 6.61
CA MET A 127 -10.07 -0.17 6.17
C MET A 127 -9.42 -0.49 4.82
N LEU A 128 -9.58 0.38 3.82
CA LEU A 128 -9.11 0.12 2.46
C LEU A 128 -7.61 0.36 2.27
N PHE A 129 -7.03 1.28 3.02
CA PHE A 129 -5.63 1.70 2.83
C PHE A 129 -4.80 1.59 4.10
N GLY A 130 -5.34 2.00 5.25
CA GLY A 130 -4.62 1.98 6.52
C GLY A 130 -4.23 0.58 6.99
N LEU A 131 -5.19 -0.34 7.03
CA LEU A 131 -5.00 -1.72 7.46
C LEU A 131 -4.10 -2.50 6.49
N PRO A 132 -4.28 -2.46 5.15
CA PRO A 132 -3.33 -3.06 4.23
C PRO A 132 -1.93 -2.46 4.33
N ALA A 133 -1.80 -1.14 4.52
CA ALA A 133 -0.50 -0.52 4.71
C ALA A 133 0.17 -1.00 6.01
N LEU A 134 -0.59 -1.07 7.12
CA LEU A 134 -0.08 -1.59 8.39
C LEU A 134 0.33 -3.06 8.28
N ALA A 135 -0.47 -3.88 7.60
CA ALA A 135 -0.15 -5.27 7.31
C ALA A 135 1.16 -5.36 6.50
N ALA A 136 1.30 -4.57 5.45
CA ALA A 136 2.54 -4.49 4.69
C ALA A 136 3.74 -4.04 5.54
N ALA A 137 3.55 -3.08 6.46
CA ALA A 137 4.60 -2.63 7.38
C ALA A 137 5.09 -3.77 8.29
N VAL A 138 4.17 -4.54 8.87
CA VAL A 138 4.45 -5.64 9.79
C VAL A 138 5.01 -6.86 9.06
N PHE A 139 4.37 -7.31 7.99
CA PHE A 139 4.74 -8.55 7.31
C PHE A 139 5.94 -8.40 6.38
N LEU A 140 6.09 -7.26 5.71
CA LEU A 140 7.22 -7.00 4.81
C LEU A 140 8.38 -6.28 5.53
N GLY A 141 8.20 -5.87 6.80
CA GLY A 141 9.20 -5.14 7.58
C GLY A 141 9.49 -3.74 7.05
N LEU A 142 8.52 -3.13 6.36
CA LEU A 142 8.69 -1.84 5.69
C LEU A 142 8.30 -0.69 6.61
N LYS A 143 9.30 -0.09 7.29
CA LYS A 143 9.08 1.01 8.25
C LYS A 143 8.25 2.18 7.68
N ARG A 144 8.44 2.52 6.41
CA ARG A 144 7.71 3.62 5.74
C ARG A 144 6.20 3.37 5.61
N PHE A 145 5.76 2.12 5.61
CA PHE A 145 4.34 1.79 5.53
C PHE A 145 3.58 2.07 6.83
N TYR A 146 4.26 2.17 7.98
CA TYR A 146 3.64 2.70 9.20
C TYR A 146 3.22 4.16 9.02
N LEU A 147 4.04 4.97 8.33
CA LEU A 147 3.70 6.36 8.02
C LEU A 147 2.46 6.40 7.11
N TYR A 148 2.39 5.57 6.07
CA TYR A 148 1.23 5.52 5.19
C TYR A 148 -0.04 5.07 5.91
N ALA A 149 0.06 4.07 6.80
CA ALA A 149 -1.05 3.66 7.64
C ALA A 149 -1.53 4.79 8.56
N PHE A 150 -0.60 5.52 9.16
CA PHE A 150 -0.91 6.69 9.98
C PHE A 150 -1.58 7.79 9.16
N LEU A 151 -1.06 8.12 7.98
CA LEU A 151 -1.64 9.13 7.09
C LEU A 151 -3.03 8.74 6.60
N ALA A 152 -3.26 7.45 6.31
CA ALA A 152 -4.56 6.92 5.89
C ALA A 152 -5.67 7.07 6.94
N VAL A 153 -5.32 7.26 8.21
CA VAL A 153 -6.28 7.55 9.28
C VAL A 153 -6.27 9.04 9.63
N GLY A 154 -5.08 9.62 9.80
CA GLY A 154 -4.88 10.98 10.26
C GLY A 154 -5.40 12.03 9.27
N LEU A 155 -5.10 11.90 7.98
CA LEU A 155 -5.54 12.91 7.00
C LEU A 155 -7.06 12.93 6.81
N PRO A 156 -7.77 11.80 6.69
CA PRO A 156 -9.23 11.82 6.66
C PRO A 156 -9.87 12.33 7.95
N ALA A 157 -9.28 12.04 9.12
CA ALA A 157 -9.78 12.55 10.40
C ALA A 157 -9.64 14.07 10.50
N LEU A 158 -8.50 14.60 10.06
CA LEU A 158 -8.28 16.04 9.93
C LEU A 158 -9.21 16.66 8.88
N GLY A 159 -9.43 15.98 7.75
CA GLY A 159 -10.36 16.42 6.72
C GLY A 159 -11.80 16.54 7.24
N GLY A 160 -12.27 15.54 7.97
CA GLY A 160 -13.59 15.58 8.63
C GLY A 160 -13.71 16.67 9.68
N TRP A 161 -12.64 16.94 10.44
CA TRP A 161 -12.60 18.04 11.40
C TRP A 161 -12.62 19.43 10.74
N LEU A 162 -11.93 19.58 9.62
CA LEU A 162 -11.84 20.83 8.85
C LEU A 162 -12.97 21.00 7.82
N ASN A 163 -13.92 20.06 7.75
CA ASN A 163 -14.98 20.02 6.72
C ASN A 163 -14.45 20.09 5.28
N ILE A 164 -13.30 19.46 5.02
CA ILE A 164 -12.71 19.35 3.69
C ILE A 164 -13.37 18.21 2.93
N GLU A 165 -13.54 18.40 1.62
CA GLU A 165 -14.08 17.37 0.74
C GLU A 165 -13.26 16.06 0.79
N THR A 166 -13.99 14.96 0.86
CA THR A 166 -13.49 13.60 1.10
C THR A 166 -12.32 13.17 0.22
N TYR A 167 -12.29 13.59 -1.04
CA TYR A 167 -11.24 13.16 -1.97
C TYR A 167 -9.90 13.84 -1.68
N VAL A 168 -9.88 15.01 -1.03
CA VAL A 168 -8.65 15.78 -0.81
C VAL A 168 -7.66 15.04 0.10
N PRO A 169 -8.05 14.54 1.29
CA PRO A 169 -7.15 13.71 2.10
C PRO A 169 -6.62 12.48 1.38
N ILE A 170 -7.45 11.80 0.58
CA ILE A 170 -7.06 10.59 -0.14
C ILE A 170 -6.05 10.92 -1.24
N LEU A 171 -6.29 11.98 -2.02
CA LEU A 171 -5.34 12.47 -3.01
C LEU A 171 -4.02 12.88 -2.36
N ALA A 172 -4.07 13.54 -1.19
CA ALA A 172 -2.88 13.92 -0.45
C ALA A 172 -2.04 12.70 -0.04
N ILE A 173 -2.66 11.63 0.47
CA ILE A 173 -1.95 10.38 0.79
C ILE A 173 -1.32 9.79 -0.48
N GLY A 174 -2.10 9.65 -1.55
CA GLY A 174 -1.64 9.12 -2.84
C GLY A 174 -0.47 9.92 -3.40
N PHE A 175 -0.52 11.26 -3.28
CA PHE A 175 0.55 12.15 -3.72
C PHE A 175 1.83 11.99 -2.89
N VAL A 176 1.72 11.90 -1.56
CA VAL A 176 2.87 11.63 -0.69
C VAL A 176 3.53 10.30 -1.06
N MET A 177 2.73 9.25 -1.25
CA MET A 177 3.24 7.94 -1.66
C MET A 177 3.89 7.97 -3.05
N LEU A 178 3.34 8.76 -3.98
CA LEU A 178 3.90 8.94 -5.31
C LEU A 178 5.30 9.58 -5.22
N VAL A 179 5.43 10.69 -4.49
CA VAL A 179 6.70 11.41 -4.32
C VAL A 179 7.75 10.51 -3.68
N VAL A 180 7.39 9.80 -2.60
CA VAL A 180 8.30 8.87 -1.92
C VAL A 180 8.67 7.70 -2.84
N GLY A 181 7.71 7.13 -3.57
CA GLY A 181 7.93 6.04 -4.52
C GLY A 181 8.87 6.41 -5.65
N ILE A 182 8.71 7.60 -6.24
CA ILE A 182 9.62 8.15 -7.26
C ILE A 182 11.03 8.34 -6.68
N GLY A 183 11.15 8.91 -5.48
CA GLY A 183 12.43 9.12 -4.82
C GLY A 183 13.17 7.80 -4.54
N LEU A 184 12.44 6.79 -4.05
CA LEU A 184 12.98 5.44 -3.82
C LEU A 184 13.39 4.75 -5.12
N LEU A 185 12.53 4.79 -6.15
CA LEU A 185 12.85 4.20 -7.44
C LEU A 185 14.07 4.88 -8.07
N SER A 186 14.14 6.21 -8.03
CA SER A 186 15.29 6.97 -8.55
C SER A 186 16.58 6.60 -7.81
N SER A 187 16.52 6.50 -6.48
CA SER A 187 17.67 6.10 -5.65
C SER A 187 18.09 4.66 -5.93
N PHE A 188 17.12 3.77 -6.12
CA PHE A 188 17.33 2.38 -6.48
C PHE A 188 18.02 2.24 -7.83
N LEU A 189 17.54 2.95 -8.86
CA LEU A 189 18.12 2.93 -10.20
C LEU A 189 19.55 3.49 -10.22
N LYS A 190 19.84 4.52 -9.42
CA LYS A 190 21.21 5.06 -9.25
C LYS A 190 22.14 4.08 -8.55
N LYS A 191 21.64 3.37 -7.53
CA LYS A 191 22.41 2.41 -6.73
C LYS A 191 22.66 1.10 -7.48
N TYR A 192 21.72 0.68 -8.31
CA TYR A 192 21.78 -0.54 -9.11
C TYR A 192 21.61 -0.20 -10.60
N PRO A 193 22.65 0.39 -11.24
CA PRO A 193 22.62 0.62 -12.67
C PRO A 193 22.43 -0.72 -13.39
N GLY A 194 21.54 -0.74 -14.40
CA GLY A 194 21.33 -1.95 -15.19
C GLY A 194 22.61 -2.29 -15.94
N GLY A 195 23.11 -3.52 -15.78
CA GLY A 195 24.24 -4.04 -16.56
C GLY A 195 23.91 -3.96 -18.05
N GLY A 196 24.47 -2.95 -18.70
CA GLY A 196 24.25 -2.62 -20.11
C GLY A 196 25.33 -1.66 -20.59
N ASN A 197 26.57 -1.86 -20.12
CA ASN A 197 27.74 -1.19 -20.64
C ASN A 197 28.92 -2.19 -20.70
N ASP A 198 28.67 -3.31 -21.35
CA ASP A 198 29.70 -4.10 -22.03
C ASP A 198 29.49 -3.84 -23.53
N ASN A 199 29.78 -2.63 -24.00
CA ASN A 199 29.85 -2.27 -25.42
C ASN A 199 31.08 -1.38 -25.62
N GLY A 200 32.16 -1.94 -26.16
CA GLY A 200 33.31 -1.22 -26.71
C GLY A 200 34.62 -1.48 -25.98
#